data_AF-A0A3B8X1K3-F1
#
_entry.id   AF-A0A3B8X1K3-F1
#
_cell.length_a   1.000
_cell.length_b   1.000
_cell.length_c   1.000
_cell.angle_alpha   90.00
_cell.angle_beta   90.00
_cell.angle_gamma   90.00
#
_symmetry.space_group_name_H-M   'P 1'
#
loop_
_entity.id
_entity.type
_entity.pdbx_description
1 polymer ?
#
loop_
_entity_poly.entity_id
_entity_poly.type
_entity_poly.pdbx_seq_one_letter_code
_entity_poly.pdbx_strand_id
1 'polypeptide(L)' 'AIAGNIAEKMKEEGHTLYRSQGEGNNFWIIQDYGNIVVHIFLKEYRDFYRLEDLWADVPRKEYKERKSSAKAKKQQD' A
#
# COMPACT_ATOMS: atom_id res chain seq x y z
N ALA A 1 4.36 4.25 9.57
CA ALA A 1 4.14 4.84 8.23
C ALA A 1 3.55 3.78 7.29
N ILE A 2 2.82 4.15 6.22
CA ILE A 2 2.10 3.22 5.33
C ILE A 2 3.06 2.20 4.70
N ALA A 3 4.15 2.66 4.09
CA ALA A 3 5.14 1.80 3.42
C ALA A 3 5.74 0.73 4.36
N GLY A 4 6.11 1.12 5.57
CA GLY A 4 6.63 0.19 6.58
C GLY A 4 5.60 -0.85 7.01
N ASN A 5 4.35 -0.44 7.23
CA ASN A 5 3.27 -1.37 7.61
C ASN A 5 2.95 -2.37 6.48
N ILE A 6 3.03 -1.96 5.22
CA ILE A 6 2.86 -2.87 4.07
C ILE A 6 4.01 -3.88 4.04
N ALA A 7 5.26 -3.42 4.15
CA ALA A 7 6.42 -4.30 4.16
C ALA A 7 6.39 -5.32 5.31
N GLU A 8 6.00 -4.90 6.51
CA GLU A 8 5.84 -5.77 7.67
C GLU A 8 4.76 -6.85 7.43
N LYS A 9 3.57 -6.44 6.98
CA LYS A 9 2.47 -7.39 6.74
C LYS A 9 2.74 -8.36 5.60
N MET A 10 3.32 -7.89 4.51
CA MET A 10 3.72 -8.74 3.40
C MET A 10 4.77 -9.77 3.84
N LYS A 11 5.71 -9.37 4.71
CA LYS A 11 6.69 -10.28 5.29
C LYS A 11 6.05 -11.34 6.20
N GLU A 12 5.10 -10.95 7.06
CA GLU A 12 4.32 -11.88 7.90
C GLU A 12 3.58 -12.93 7.06
N GLU A 13 3.08 -12.54 5.88
CA GLU A 13 2.40 -13.43 4.92
C GLU A 13 3.36 -14.22 4.02
N GLY A 14 4.68 -14.07 4.19
CA GLY A 14 5.70 -14.81 3.45
C GLY A 14 6.06 -14.22 2.08
N HIS A 15 5.66 -12.99 1.79
CA HIS A 15 6.01 -12.29 0.56
C HIS A 15 7.31 -11.49 0.72
N THR A 16 8.21 -11.63 -0.24
CA THR A 16 9.51 -10.95 -0.25
C THR A 16 9.42 -9.59 -0.92
N LEU A 17 9.86 -8.54 -0.24
CA LEU A 17 10.09 -7.22 -0.83
C LEU A 17 11.43 -7.25 -1.59
N TYR A 18 11.38 -7.30 -2.91
CA TYR A 18 12.59 -7.35 -3.74
C TYR A 18 13.27 -5.99 -3.84
N ARG A 19 12.49 -4.92 -3.96
CA ARG A 19 13.03 -3.57 -4.10
C ARG A 19 12.07 -2.54 -3.52
N SER A 20 12.62 -1.57 -2.81
CA SER A 20 11.94 -0.35 -2.36
C SER A 20 12.67 0.87 -2.90
N GLN A 21 11.94 1.89 -3.34
CA GLN A 21 12.49 3.16 -3.85
C GLN A 21 11.64 4.33 -3.32
N GLY A 22 12.26 5.50 -3.14
CA GLY A 22 11.54 6.75 -2.78
C GLY A 22 11.39 7.05 -1.29
N GLU A 23 11.92 6.21 -0.40
CA GLU A 23 11.86 6.40 1.07
C GLU A 23 12.56 7.69 1.54
N GLY A 24 13.49 8.23 0.76
CA GLY A 24 14.21 9.47 1.09
C GLY A 24 13.36 10.74 1.01
N ASN A 25 12.38 10.81 0.09
CA ASN A 25 11.49 11.98 -0.06
C ASN A 25 10.06 11.72 0.41
N ASN A 26 9.62 10.45 0.48
CA ASN A 26 8.28 10.02 0.87
C ASN A 26 7.12 10.59 0.02
N PHE A 27 7.42 11.18 -1.14
CA PHE A 27 6.41 11.72 -2.05
C PHE A 27 5.78 10.61 -2.90
N TRP A 28 6.64 9.68 -3.33
CA TRP A 28 6.28 8.49 -4.09
C TRP A 28 7.21 7.35 -3.69
N ILE A 29 6.65 6.37 -2.99
CA ILE A 29 7.35 5.13 -2.63
C ILE A 29 6.85 4.02 -3.54
N ILE A 30 7.78 3.25 -4.09
CA ILE A 30 7.50 2.07 -4.92
C ILE A 30 8.04 0.86 -4.19
N GLN A 31 7.20 -0.15 -3.99
CA GLN A 31 7.58 -1.45 -3.43
C GLN A 31 7.27 -2.56 -4.42
N ASP A 32 8.29 -3.32 -4.78
CA ASP A 32 8.24 -4.40 -5.77
C ASP A 32 8.30 -5.77 -5.08
N TYR A 33 7.23 -6.54 -5.25
CA TYR A 33 7.08 -7.91 -4.73
C TYR A 33 7.12 -8.96 -5.86
N GLY A 34 7.54 -8.58 -7.06
CA GLY A 34 7.68 -9.45 -8.24
C GLY A 34 6.37 -9.72 -8.96
N ASN A 35 5.34 -10.19 -8.26
CA ASN A 35 4.00 -10.39 -8.82
C ASN A 35 3.09 -9.16 -8.70
N ILE A 36 3.39 -8.27 -7.76
CA ILE A 36 2.63 -7.06 -7.43
C ILE A 36 3.62 -5.92 -7.21
N VAL A 37 3.28 -4.74 -7.73
CA VAL A 37 3.99 -3.50 -7.46
C VAL A 37 3.04 -2.53 -6.75
N VAL A 38 3.46 -2.05 -5.57
CA VAL A 38 2.69 -1.14 -4.74
C VAL A 38 3.21 0.28 -4.92
N HIS A 39 2.31 1.20 -5.26
CA HIS A 39 2.59 2.62 -5.42
C HIS A 39 1.96 3.39 -4.25
N ILE A 40 2.79 4.05 -3.44
CA ILE A 40 2.34 4.82 -2.27
C ILE A 40 2.66 6.28 -2.53
N PHE A 41 1.62 7.09 -2.68
CA PHE A 41 1.73 8.50 -3.06
C PHE A 41 1.24 9.43 -1.95
N LEU A 42 1.88 10.60 -1.86
CA LEU A 42 1.18 11.79 -1.41
C LEU A 42 0.16 12.23 -2.47
N LYS A 43 -0.99 12.73 -2.03
CA LYS A 43 -2.15 13.00 -2.89
C LYS A 43 -1.79 13.88 -4.10
N GLU A 44 -1.08 14.99 -3.87
CA GLU A 44 -0.67 15.94 -4.92
C GLU A 44 0.17 15.29 -6.02
N TYR A 45 1.04 14.34 -5.68
CA TYR A 45 1.87 13.64 -6.67
C TYR A 45 1.08 12.55 -7.41
N ARG A 46 0.12 11.89 -6.75
CA ARG A 46 -0.80 10.96 -7.42
C ARG A 46 -1.59 11.67 -8.52
N ASP A 47 -2.12 12.84 -8.20
CA ASP A 47 -2.90 13.67 -9.12
C ASP A 47 -2.03 14.24 -10.27
N PHE A 48 -0.73 14.45 -10.04
CA PHE A 48 0.22 14.87 -11.06
C PHE A 48 0.60 13.73 -12.03
N TYR A 49 0.97 12.56 -11.50
CA TYR A 49 1.44 11.43 -12.31
C TYR A 49 0.32 10.66 -12.99
N ARG A 50 -0.90 10.66 -12.42
CA ARG A 50 -2.12 10.07 -12.99
C ARG A 50 -1.93 8.66 -13.55
N LEU A 51 -1.24 7.80 -12.79
CA LEU A 51 -0.98 6.42 -13.23
C LEU A 51 -2.27 5.64 -13.53
N GLU A 52 -3.38 6.02 -12.91
CA GLU A 52 -4.71 5.47 -13.17
C GLU A 52 -5.12 5.59 -14.64
N ASP A 53 -4.70 6.64 -15.34
CA ASP A 53 -5.02 6.85 -16.75
C ASP A 53 -4.23 5.89 -17.64
N LEU A 54 -2.97 5.63 -17.29
CA LEU A 54 -2.15 4.63 -18.00
C LEU A 54 -2.75 3.23 -17.90
N TRP A 55 -3.40 2.92 -16.77
CA TRP A 55 -4.06 1.64 -16.51
C TRP A 55 -5.58 1.73 -16.65
N ALA A 56 -6.11 2.65 -17.47
CA ALA A 56 -7.56 2.84 -17.59
C ALA A 56 -8.28 1.62 -18.18
N ASP A 57 -7.61 0.86 -19.06
CA ASP A 57 -8.20 -0.26 -19.80
C ASP A 57 -8.20 -1.59 -19.03
N VAL A 58 -7.69 -1.61 -17.79
CA VAL A 58 -7.66 -2.83 -16.97
C VAL A 58 -8.74 -2.81 -15.88
N PRO A 59 -9.34 -3.97 -15.52
CA PRO A 59 -10.34 -4.03 -14.46
C PRO A 59 -9.82 -3.46 -13.14
N ARG A 60 -10.59 -2.55 -12.54
CA ARG A 60 -10.26 -1.95 -11.24
C ARG A 60 -11.01 -2.66 -10.12
N LYS A 61 -10.29 -2.95 -9.03
CA LYS A 61 -10.87 -3.48 -7.80
C LYS A 61 -10.89 -2.40 -6.73
N GLU A 62 -12.09 -2.03 -6.29
CA GLU A 62 -12.28 -1.10 -5.17
C GLU A 62 -12.17 -1.84 -3.83
N TYR A 63 -11.38 -1.28 -2.91
CA TYR A 63 -11.25 -1.77 -1.54
C TYR A 63 -11.94 -0.79 -0.60
N LYS A 64 -13.10 -1.20 -0.05
CA LYS A 64 -13.80 -0.43 0.97
C LYS A 64 -13.03 -0.51 2.29
N GLU A 65 -13.12 0.55 3.10
CA GLU A 65 -12.56 0.53 4.45
C GLU A 65 -13.10 -0.68 5.22
N ARG A 66 -12.19 -1.47 5.78
CA ARG A 66 -12.58 -2.47 6.77
C ARG A 66 -12.96 -1.71 8.04
N LYS A 67 -14.22 -1.83 8.47
CA LYS A 67 -14.62 -1.36 9.80
C LYS A 67 -13.67 -1.98 10.82
N SER A 68 -12.92 -1.16 11.54
CA SER A 68 -11.99 -1.65 12.54
C SER A 68 -12.77 -2.37 13.65
N SER A 69 -12.50 -3.64 13.86
CA SER A 69 -13.05 -4.43 14.97
C SER A 69 -12.30 -4.16 16.29
N ALA A 70 -11.84 -2.92 16.50
CA ALA A 70 -11.01 -2.53 17.63
C ALA A 70 -11.79 -2.28 18.94
N LYS A 71 -13.00 -2.83 19.10
CA LYS A 71 -13.80 -2.73 20.34
C LYS A 71 -14.21 -4.07 20.97
N ALA A 72 -13.66 -5.21 20.53
CA ALA A 72 -14.02 -6.54 21.07
C ALA A 72 -12.96 -7.20 21.97
N LYS A 73 -11.87 -6.51 22.35
CA LYS A 73 -10.89 -6.99 23.35
C LYS A 73 -10.69 -5.95 24.45
N LYS A 74 -11.71 -5.79 25.30
CA LYS A 74 -11.56 -5.22 26.64
C LYS A 74 -12.67 -5.76 27.55
N GLN A 75 -12.64 -7.08 27.78
CA GLN A 75 -13.31 -7.73 28.90
C GLN A 75 -12.66 -9.11 29.09
N GLN A 76 -11.58 -9.14 29.86
CA GLN A 76 -11.05 -10.28 30.63
C GLN A 76 -9.75 -9.78 31.27
N ASP A 77 -9.93 -9.05 32.37
CA ASP A 77 -9.30 -9.26 33.67
C ASP A 77 -10.11 -8.48 34.71
#